data_AF-A0A6N6S0Z2-F1
#
_entry.id   AF-A0A6N6S0Z2-F1
#
_cell.length_a   1.000
_cell.length_b   1.000
_cell.length_c   1.000
_cell.angle_alpha   90.00
_cell.angle_beta   90.00
_cell.angle_gamma   90.00
#
_symmetry.space_group_name_H-M   'P 1'
#
loop_
_entity.id
_entity.type
_entity.pdbx_description
1 polymer ?
#
loop_
_entity_poly.entity_id
_entity_poly.type
_entity_poly.pdbx_seq_one_letter_code
_entity_poly.pdbx_strand_id
1 'polypeptide(L)' 'VIPAGKSVTLKPGGTHVMLMDLKEPVTGKEKIELDLKFENAGEMKVEAPVKKLDE' A
#
# COMPACT_ATOMS: atom_id res chain seq x y z
N VAL A 1 11.80 7.45 -4.76
CA VAL A 1 11.44 8.72 -5.44
C VAL A 1 10.50 8.41 -6.59
N ILE A 2 9.40 9.16 -6.72
CA ILE A 2 8.48 9.08 -7.87
C ILE A 2 8.86 10.20 -8.84
N PRO A 3 9.36 9.91 -10.05
CA PRO A 3 9.75 10.95 -11.00
C PRO A 3 8.53 11.78 -11.46
N ALA A 4 8.73 13.08 -11.68
CA ALA A 4 7.69 13.96 -12.17
C ALA A 4 7.07 13.43 -13.48
N GLY A 5 5.74 13.45 -13.56
CA GLY A 5 4.99 12.95 -14.73
C GLY A 5 5.04 11.44 -14.94
N LYS A 6 5.62 10.67 -14.02
CA LYS A 6 5.67 9.20 -14.09
C LYS A 6 4.90 8.55 -12.95
N SER A 7 4.49 7.32 -13.18
CA SER A 7 3.88 6.45 -12.17
C SER A 7 4.85 5.34 -11.77
N VAL A 8 4.82 4.95 -10.49
CA VAL A 8 5.53 3.77 -9.98
C VAL A 8 4.48 2.72 -9.63
N THR A 9 4.61 1.54 -10.21
CA THR A 9 3.68 0.43 -9.96
C THR A 9 4.17 -0.41 -8.79
N LEU A 10 3.30 -0.60 -7.80
CA LEU A 10 3.53 -1.58 -6.74
C LEU A 10 3.00 -2.93 -7.18
N LYS A 11 3.83 -3.98 -7.11
CA LYS A 11 3.45 -5.34 -7.55
C LYS A 11 4.15 -6.44 -6.75
N PRO A 12 3.52 -7.63 -6.63
CA PRO A 12 4.17 -8.84 -6.14
C PRO A 12 5.49 -9.11 -6.88
N GLY A 13 6.53 -9.50 -6.14
CA GLY A 13 7.85 -9.78 -6.71
C GLY A 13 8.62 -8.56 -7.25
N GLY A 14 8.10 -7.34 -7.05
CA GLY A 14 8.77 -6.10 -7.39
C GLY A 14 8.71 -5.09 -6.24
N THR A 15 8.64 -3.81 -6.58
CA THR A 15 8.44 -2.74 -5.58
C THR A 15 7.09 -2.93 -4.90
N HIS A 16 7.07 -3.01 -3.58
CA HIS A 16 5.84 -3.08 -2.79
C HIS A 16 6.09 -2.47 -1.41
N VAL A 17 5.01 -2.10 -0.74
CA VAL A 17 5.03 -1.65 0.66
C VAL A 17 4.75 -2.85 1.53
N MET A 18 5.62 -3.12 2.50
CA MET A 18 5.44 -4.19 3.48
C MET A 18 4.81 -3.60 4.75
N LEU A 19 3.65 -4.15 5.13
CA LEU A 19 3.06 -3.84 6.44
C LEU A 19 3.74 -4.73 7.48
N MET A 20 4.49 -4.12 8.40
CA MET A 20 5.18 -4.81 9.49
C MET A 20 4.38 -4.69 10.80
N ASP A 21 4.60 -5.63 11.72
CA ASP A 21 4.06 -5.60 13.08
C ASP A 21 2.55 -5.37 13.16
N LEU A 22 1.81 -6.09 12.31
CA LEU A 22 0.35 -6.06 12.33
C LEU A 22 -0.17 -6.55 13.69
N LYS A 23 -0.94 -5.69 14.38
CA LYS A 23 -1.60 -6.04 15.64
C LYS A 23 -2.60 -7.17 15.50
N GLU A 24 -3.22 -7.27 14.32
CA GLU A 24 -4.22 -8.27 13.98
C GLU A 24 -4.06 -8.70 12.51
N PRO A 25 -4.41 -9.94 12.16
CA PRO A 25 -4.45 -10.38 10.77
C PRO A 25 -5.39 -9.49 9.94
N VAL A 26 -4.98 -9.14 8.72
CA VAL A 26 -5.84 -8.44 7.75
C VAL A 26 -6.82 -9.39 7.04
N THR A 27 -6.59 -10.70 7.15
CA THR A 27 -7.41 -11.76 6.56
C THR A 27 -8.80 -11.78 7.20
N GLY A 28 -9.77 -11.12 6.56
CA GLY A 28 -11.15 -10.99 7.06
C GLY A 28 -11.71 -9.58 6.93
N LYS A 29 -10.88 -8.59 6.63
CA LYS A 29 -11.32 -7.24 6.26
C LYS A 29 -11.49 -7.17 4.75
N GLU A 30 -12.56 -6.53 4.27
CA GLU A 30 -12.74 -6.30 2.83
C GLU A 30 -11.76 -5.24 2.31
N LYS A 31 -11.55 -4.18 3.11
CA LYS A 31 -10.66 -3.06 2.82
C LYS A 31 -9.96 -2.59 4.10
N ILE A 32 -8.80 -1.98 3.91
CA ILE A 32 -8.07 -1.27 4.97
C ILE A 32 -7.80 0.16 4.50
N GLU A 33 -7.99 1.12 5.40
CA GLU A 33 -7.56 2.50 5.19
C GLU A 33 -6.07 2.61 5.55
N LEU A 34 -5.30 3.25 4.68
CA LEU A 34 -3.87 3.48 4.86
C LEU A 34 -3.57 4.96 4.62
N ASP A 35 -2.75 5.54 5.50
CA ASP A 35 -2.22 6.88 5.31
C ASP A 35 -0.82 6.79 4.68
N LEU A 36 -0.71 7.16 3.41
CA LEU A 36 0.56 7.24 2.69
C LEU A 36 1.19 8.61 2.92
N LYS A 37 2.34 8.62 3.60
CA LYS A 37 3.11 9.84 3.82
C LYS A 37 4.19 9.99 2.76
N PHE A 38 4.02 10.99 1.89
CA PHE A 38 4.99 11.38 0.88
C PHE A 38 5.86 12.52 1.40
N GLU A 39 7.16 12.44 1.12
CA GLU A 39 8.14 13.46 1.50
C GLU A 39 7.77 14.86 0.99
N ASN A 40 7.30 14.96 -0.26
CA ASN A 40 7.03 16.24 -0.93
C ASN A 40 5.54 16.55 -1.13
N ALA A 41 4.65 15.57 -0.94
CA ALA A 41 3.21 15.73 -1.21
C ALA A 41 2.35 15.64 0.06
N GLY A 42 2.95 15.39 1.22
CA GLY A 42 2.23 15.25 2.48
C GLY A 42 1.54 13.89 2.61
N GLU A 43 0.50 13.84 3.43
CA GLU A 43 -0.23 12.61 3.76
C GLU A 43 -1.44 12.42 2.83
N MET A 44 -1.65 11.19 2.37
CA MET A 44 -2.74 10.80 1.49
C MET A 44 -3.42 9.54 2.01
N LYS A 45 -4.72 9.64 2.27
CA LYS A 45 -5.58 8.50 2.61
C LYS A 45 -5.87 7.66 1.38
N VAL A 46 -5.66 6.35 1.48
CA VAL A 46 -6.01 5.37 0.45
C VAL A 46 -6.75 4.19 1.06
N GLU A 47 -7.78 3.71 0.38
CA GLU A 47 -8.44 2.45 0.72
C GLU A 47 -7.85 1.32 -0.14
N ALA A 48 -7.26 0.32 0.51
CA ALA A 48 -6.69 -0.85 -0.16
C ALA A 48 -7.56 -2.09 0.11
N PRO A 49 -8.06 -2.79 -0.93
CA PRO A 49 -8.76 -4.05 -0.76
C PRO A 49 -7.80 -5.16 -0.32
N VAL A 50 -8.21 -5.98 0.65
CA VAL A 50 -7.40 -7.13 1.09
C VAL A 50 -7.66 -8.29 0.14
N LYS A 51 -6.60 -8.74 -0.54
CA LYS A 51 -6.63 -9.90 -1.44
C LYS A 51 -5.51 -10.87 -1.08
N LYS A 52 -5.71 -12.16 -1.35
CA LYS A 52 -4.64 -13.14 -1.24
C LYS A 52 -3.62 -12.90 -2.36
N LEU A 53 -2.35 -13.16 -2.06
CA LEU A 53 -1.25 -12.99 -3.01
C LEU A 53 -1.22 -14.09 -4.08
N ASP A 54 -1.91 -15.20 -3.82
CA ASP A 54 -1.81 -16.46 -4.56
C ASP A 54 -2.81 -16.57 -5.74
N GLU A 55 -3.43 -15.47 -6.16
CA GLU A 55 -4.26 -15.37 -7.38
C GLU A 55 -3.62 -14.48 -8.44
#